data_AF-A0A520GSS2-F1
#
_entry.id   AF-A0A520GSS2-F1
#
_cell.length_a   1.000
_cell.length_b   1.000
_cell.length_c   1.000
_cell.angle_alpha   90.00
_cell.angle_beta   90.00
_cell.angle_gamma   90.00
#
_symmetry.space_group_name_H-M   'P 1'
#
loop_
_entity.id
_entity.type
_entity.pdbx_description
1 polymer ?
#
loop_
_entity_poly.entity_id
_entity_poly.type
_entity_poly.pdbx_seq_one_letter_code
_entity_poly.pdbx_strand_id
1 'polypeptide(L)'
;MEKLTLEYLAPYLPYKLVLGLTNSHAPIICTGLTIHEDGIMAHHKKGSVNVSLEKWYKPILRPMSDLLKVISHNGKKICLVEWLEDFYCTLDLHEQAIRLTNDIRWVNQCDYMLIVHLIEHHFDVFGLIEKGLAISIHDVKEVQNG
;
A
#
# COMPACT_ATOMS: atom_id res chain seq x y z
N MET A 1 -14.28 -2.14 16.81
CA MET A 1 -13.70 -2.72 15.58
C MET A 1 -13.11 -1.55 14.81
N GLU A 2 -11.85 -1.64 14.38
CA GLU A 2 -11.25 -0.57 13.56
C GLU A 2 -11.93 -0.52 12.20
N LYS A 3 -12.16 0.70 11.69
CA LYS A 3 -12.86 0.96 10.42
C LYS A 3 -11.87 1.59 9.45
N LEU A 4 -11.98 1.22 8.18
CA LEU A 4 -11.19 1.84 7.12
C LEU A 4 -11.68 3.29 6.90
N THR A 5 -10.76 4.25 6.87
CA THR A 5 -11.07 5.67 6.68
C THR A 5 -10.39 6.22 5.43
N LEU A 6 -10.88 7.37 4.94
CA LEU A 6 -10.35 7.97 3.71
C LEU A 6 -8.89 8.41 3.89
N GLU A 7 -8.53 8.87 5.09
CA GLU A 7 -7.19 9.34 5.44
C GLU A 7 -6.12 8.25 5.24
N TYR A 8 -6.48 6.99 5.46
CA TYR A 8 -5.57 5.87 5.26
C TYR A 8 -5.41 5.47 3.79
N LEU A 9 -6.39 5.75 2.93
CA LEU A 9 -6.39 5.30 1.53
C LEU A 9 -6.02 6.40 0.54
N ALA A 10 -6.42 7.64 0.83
CA ALA A 10 -6.23 8.78 -0.04
C ALA A 10 -4.77 8.98 -0.47
N PRO A 11 -3.74 8.79 0.40
CA PRO A 11 -2.35 8.96 0.00
C PRO A 11 -1.92 8.01 -1.13
N TYR A 12 -2.50 6.80 -1.21
CA TYR A 12 -2.14 5.80 -2.21
C TYR A 12 -2.83 6.01 -3.58
N LEU A 13 -3.92 6.79 -3.62
CA LEU A 13 -4.71 6.98 -4.84
C LEU A 13 -3.90 7.48 -6.05
N PRO A 14 -3.04 8.51 -5.93
CA PRO A 14 -2.22 9.00 -7.05
C PRO A 14 -1.31 7.93 -7.66
N TYR A 15 -0.99 6.89 -6.88
CA TYR A 15 -0.05 5.84 -7.25
C TYR A 15 -0.73 4.57 -7.76
N LYS A 16 -2.02 4.65 -8.13
CA LYS A 16 -2.81 3.53 -8.70
C LYS A 16 -3.06 2.43 -7.68
N LEU A 17 -3.52 2.81 -6.47
CA LEU A 17 -3.96 1.89 -5.42
C LEU A 17 -4.72 0.68 -6.00
N VAL A 18 -4.21 -0.51 -5.71
CA VAL A 18 -4.76 -1.77 -6.20
C VAL A 18 -5.66 -2.38 -5.14
N LEU A 19 -6.82 -2.90 -5.55
CA LEU A 19 -7.78 -3.57 -4.69
C LEU A 19 -7.89 -5.03 -5.08
N GLY A 20 -7.83 -5.91 -4.09
CA GLY A 20 -8.05 -7.34 -4.23
C GLY A 20 -9.38 -7.76 -3.62
N LEU A 21 -10.06 -8.73 -4.24
CA LEU A 21 -11.16 -9.43 -3.57
C LEU A 21 -10.60 -10.40 -2.55
N THR A 22 -11.26 -10.47 -1.40
CA THR A 22 -10.98 -11.48 -0.38
C THR A 22 -11.19 -12.91 -0.90
N ASN A 23 -12.00 -13.10 -1.95
CA ASN A 23 -12.44 -14.41 -2.44
C ASN A 23 -12.27 -14.62 -3.97
N SER A 24 -11.10 -14.30 -4.54
CA SER A 24 -10.71 -14.74 -5.91
C SER A 24 -11.39 -14.02 -7.09
N HIS A 25 -11.02 -12.76 -7.38
CA HIS A 25 -10.98 -12.26 -8.77
C HIS A 25 -9.66 -11.53 -9.04
N ALA A 26 -9.41 -11.21 -10.32
CA ALA A 26 -8.30 -10.36 -10.72
C ALA A 26 -8.35 -8.99 -10.00
N PRO A 27 -7.19 -8.48 -9.54
CA PRO A 27 -7.12 -7.19 -8.86
C PRO A 27 -7.60 -6.06 -9.77
N ILE A 28 -8.18 -5.02 -9.17
CA ILE A 28 -8.64 -3.82 -9.87
C ILE A 28 -7.85 -2.59 -9.42
N ILE A 29 -7.67 -1.63 -10.32
CA ILE A 29 -7.06 -0.34 -10.00
C ILE A 29 -8.16 0.61 -9.54
N CYS A 30 -7.99 1.15 -8.34
CA CYS A 30 -8.85 2.19 -7.77
C CYS A 30 -8.54 3.53 -8.44
N THR A 31 -9.56 4.20 -8.96
CA THR A 31 -9.44 5.51 -9.62
C THR A 31 -10.09 6.65 -8.84
N GLY A 32 -10.76 6.33 -7.72
CA GLY A 32 -11.39 7.31 -6.85
C GLY A 32 -12.03 6.65 -5.64
N LEU A 33 -12.32 7.44 -4.61
CA LEU A 33 -12.99 7.01 -3.39
C LEU A 33 -14.16 7.94 -3.08
N THR A 34 -15.23 7.40 -2.52
CA THR A 34 -16.35 8.19 -1.98
C THR A 34 -16.73 7.65 -0.61
N ILE A 35 -17.04 8.55 0.31
CA ILE A 35 -17.52 8.23 1.65
C ILE A 35 -19.04 8.13 1.60
N HIS A 36 -19.57 7.03 2.09
CA HIS A 36 -21.00 6.79 2.30
C HIS A 36 -21.24 6.46 3.78
N GLU A 37 -22.52 6.49 4.20
CA GLU A 37 -22.91 6.11 5.58
C GLU A 37 -22.39 4.70 5.94
N ASP A 38 -22.48 3.77 4.98
CA ASP A 38 -22.06 2.37 5.13
C ASP A 38 -20.56 2.12 4.90
N GLY A 39 -19.74 3.17 4.76
CA GLY A 39 -18.29 3.05 4.58
C GLY A 39 -17.74 3.64 3.28
N ILE A 40 -16.55 3.16 2.89
CA ILE A 40 -15.85 3.67 1.70
C ILE A 40 -16.19 2.83 0.47
N MET A 41 -16.56 3.55 -0.59
CA MET A 41 -16.79 2.99 -1.92
C MET A 41 -15.62 3.37 -2.84
N ALA A 42 -15.08 2.38 -3.56
CA ALA A 42 -14.03 2.59 -4.54
C ALA A 42 -14.58 2.58 -5.97
N HIS A 43 -14.05 3.49 -6.79
CA HIS A 43 -14.35 3.61 -8.21
C HIS A 43 -13.28 2.89 -9.02
N HIS A 44 -13.65 2.24 -10.12
CA HIS A 44 -12.69 1.63 -11.04
C HIS A 44 -13.17 1.72 -12.50
N LYS A 45 -12.24 1.81 -13.46
CA LYS A 45 -12.59 1.97 -14.89
C LYS A 45 -13.29 0.76 -15.53
N LYS A 46 -13.12 -0.44 -14.97
CA LYS A 46 -13.59 -1.70 -15.57
C LYS A 46 -15.08 -2.02 -15.36
N GLY A 47 -15.86 -1.16 -14.68
CA GLY A 47 -17.28 -1.43 -14.45
C GLY A 47 -18.07 -0.20 -14.03
N SER A 48 -19.40 -0.30 -14.12
CA SER A 48 -20.35 0.76 -13.75
C SER A 48 -20.74 0.74 -12.28
N VAL A 49 -20.12 -0.11 -11.46
CA VAL A 49 -20.53 -0.37 -10.07
C VAL A 49 -19.37 -0.06 -9.13
N ASN A 50 -19.61 0.82 -8.16
CA ASN A 50 -18.65 1.09 -7.10
C ASN A 50 -18.56 -0.11 -6.15
N VAL A 51 -17.37 -0.37 -5.61
CA VAL A 51 -17.14 -1.53 -4.75
C VAL A 51 -16.95 -1.12 -3.30
N SER A 52 -17.57 -1.86 -2.38
CA SER A 52 -17.43 -1.63 -0.94
C SER A 52 -16.13 -2.23 -0.42
N LEU A 53 -15.31 -1.38 0.20
CA LEU A 53 -14.04 -1.77 0.81
C LEU A 53 -14.16 -2.45 2.19
N GLU A 54 -15.35 -2.41 2.79
CA GLU A 54 -15.61 -3.05 4.08
C GLU A 54 -16.11 -4.48 3.93
N LYS A 55 -16.66 -4.82 2.76
CA LYS A 55 -17.34 -6.10 2.53
C LYS A 55 -16.58 -7.04 1.59
N TRP A 56 -16.11 -6.52 0.45
CA TRP A 56 -15.71 -7.37 -0.67
C TRP A 56 -14.27 -7.18 -1.11
N TYR A 57 -13.81 -5.93 -1.10
CA TYR A 57 -12.48 -5.56 -1.58
C TYR A 57 -11.63 -5.02 -0.44
N LYS A 58 -10.33 -5.30 -0.50
CA LYS A 58 -9.35 -4.69 0.38
C LYS A 58 -8.20 -4.11 -0.44
N PRO A 59 -7.59 -3.01 0.01
CA PRO A 59 -6.33 -2.54 -0.58
C PRO A 59 -5.27 -3.64 -0.51
N ILE A 60 -4.52 -3.81 -1.59
CA ILE A 60 -3.34 -4.65 -1.64
C ILE A 60 -2.15 -3.75 -1.33
N LEU A 61 -1.48 -4.03 -0.22
CA LEU A 61 -0.34 -3.25 0.27
C LEU A 61 0.86 -4.15 0.50
N ARG A 62 2.04 -3.54 0.52
CA ARG A 62 3.30 -4.20 0.83
C ARG A 62 3.58 -4.08 2.33
N PRO A 63 3.91 -5.19 3.02
CA PRO A 63 4.22 -5.12 4.44
C PRO A 63 5.50 -4.32 4.70
N MET A 64 5.54 -3.59 5.81
CA MET A 64 6.72 -2.81 6.20
C MET A 64 7.99 -3.66 6.36
N SER A 65 7.84 -4.95 6.69
CA SER A 65 8.95 -5.90 6.78
C SER A 65 9.67 -6.16 5.45
N ASP A 66 9.14 -5.68 4.31
CA ASP A 66 9.82 -5.72 3.01
C ASP A 66 10.74 -4.52 2.74
N LEU A 67 10.76 -3.50 3.59
CA LEU A 67 11.39 -2.22 3.26
C LEU A 67 12.90 -2.35 2.94
N LEU A 68 13.59 -3.23 3.66
CA LEU A 68 15.01 -3.52 3.48
C LEU A 68 15.28 -4.68 2.50
N LYS A 69 14.25 -5.20 1.84
CA LYS A 69 14.36 -6.31 0.88
C LYS A 69 14.43 -5.79 -0.55
N VAL A 70 15.04 -6.59 -1.42
CA VAL A 70 14.95 -6.40 -2.86
C VAL A 70 13.55 -6.78 -3.32
N ILE A 71 12.82 -5.82 -3.90
CA ILE A 71 11.47 -5.99 -4.43
C ILE A 71 11.45 -5.83 -5.96
N SER A 72 10.45 -6.42 -6.61
CA SER A 72 10.17 -6.15 -8.03
C SER A 72 9.28 -4.92 -8.15
N HIS A 73 9.73 -3.92 -8.88
CA HIS A 73 8.98 -2.71 -9.20
C HIS A 73 9.19 -2.36 -10.67
N ASN A 74 8.10 -2.27 -11.44
CA ASN A 74 8.12 -2.02 -12.90
C ASN A 74 9.07 -2.96 -13.68
N GLY A 75 9.15 -4.23 -13.28
CA GLY A 75 10.02 -5.24 -13.91
C GLY A 75 11.51 -5.13 -13.54
N LYS A 76 11.88 -4.21 -12.66
CA LYS A 76 13.25 -4.07 -12.11
C LYS A 76 13.29 -4.56 -10.67
N LYS A 77 14.41 -5.16 -10.28
CA LYS A 77 14.70 -5.49 -8.89
C LYS A 77 15.38 -4.30 -8.22
N ILE A 78 14.76 -3.75 -7.18
CA ILE A 78 15.29 -2.60 -6.44
C ILE A 78 15.22 -2.88 -4.93
N CYS A 79 16.23 -2.46 -4.17
CA CYS A 79 16.09 -2.22 -2.74
C CYS A 79 15.71 -0.75 -2.59
N LEU A 80 14.50 -0.45 -2.09
CA LEU A 80 13.97 0.92 -2.11
C LEU A 80 14.89 1.88 -1.35
N VAL A 81 15.36 1.46 -0.18
CA VAL A 81 16.17 2.29 0.71
C VAL A 81 17.53 2.59 0.11
N GLU A 82 18.26 1.56 -0.36
CA GLU A 82 19.55 1.74 -1.04
C GLU A 82 19.39 2.65 -2.26
N TRP A 83 18.34 2.44 -3.05
CA TRP A 83 18.06 3.26 -4.21
C TRP A 83 17.83 4.73 -3.83
N LEU A 84 17.11 5.02 -2.74
CA LEU A 84 16.86 6.39 -2.30
C LEU A 84 18.10 7.07 -1.73
N GLU A 85 18.97 6.34 -1.03
CA GLU A 85 20.21 6.91 -0.47
C GLU A 85 21.14 7.44 -1.56
N ASP A 86 21.14 6.81 -2.74
CA ASP A 86 21.88 7.30 -3.91
C ASP A 86 21.38 8.68 -4.38
N PHE A 87 20.09 9.01 -4.19
CA PHE A 87 19.51 10.32 -4.55
C PHE A 87 19.57 11.33 -3.41
N TYR A 88 19.47 10.87 -2.16
CA TYR A 88 19.32 11.69 -0.97
C TYR A 88 20.47 11.47 0.02
N CYS A 89 21.70 11.66 -0.45
CA CYS A 89 22.92 11.36 0.29
C CYS A 89 23.12 12.09 1.64
N THR A 90 22.27 13.07 1.96
CA THR A 90 22.28 13.79 3.25
C THR A 90 21.35 13.18 4.30
N LEU A 91 20.51 12.20 3.92
CA LEU A 91 19.53 11.57 4.80
C LEU A 91 20.02 10.18 5.21
N ASP A 92 19.84 9.83 6.48
CA ASP A 92 20.10 8.48 7.00
C ASP A 92 18.86 7.61 6.82
N LEU A 93 18.59 7.21 5.57
CA LEU A 93 17.37 6.48 5.22
C LEU A 93 17.45 5.02 5.66
N HIS A 94 18.64 4.43 5.70
CA HIS A 94 18.87 3.08 6.19
C HIS A 94 18.48 2.92 7.65
N GLU A 95 18.95 3.79 8.54
CA GLU A 95 18.59 3.74 9.96
C GLU A 95 17.08 3.95 10.16
N GLN A 96 16.48 4.89 9.43
CA GLN A 96 15.03 5.10 9.48
C GLN A 96 14.24 3.88 9.03
N ALA A 97 14.69 3.23 7.95
CA ALA A 97 14.09 2.00 7.47
C ALA A 97 14.21 0.86 8.48
N ILE A 98 15.37 0.68 9.12
CA ILE A 98 15.54 -0.30 10.22
C ILE A 98 14.52 -0.04 11.33
N ARG A 99 14.39 1.21 11.79
CA ARG A 99 13.41 1.56 12.83
C ARG A 99 11.98 1.26 12.40
N LEU A 100 11.62 1.63 11.18
CA LEU A 100 10.29 1.38 10.61
C LEU A 100 9.95 -0.10 10.46
N THR A 101 10.92 -0.94 10.05
CA THR A 101 10.69 -2.39 9.93
C THR A 101 10.40 -3.05 11.27
N ASN A 102 10.94 -2.50 12.36
CA ASN A 102 10.75 -3.01 13.72
C ASN A 102 9.51 -2.42 14.40
N ASP A 103 9.19 -1.15 14.11
CA ASP A 103 8.07 -0.44 14.73
C ASP A 103 7.53 0.66 13.81
N ILE A 104 6.37 0.39 13.21
CA ILE A 104 5.68 1.29 12.29
C ILE A 104 5.35 2.67 12.90
N ARG A 105 5.30 2.80 14.23
CA ARG A 105 5.03 4.10 14.90
C ARG A 105 6.11 5.15 14.60
N TRP A 106 7.29 4.71 14.14
CA TRP A 106 8.35 5.59 13.67
C TRP A 106 8.00 6.38 12.40
N VAL A 107 6.92 6.03 11.69
CA VAL A 107 6.50 6.72 10.45
C VAL A 107 6.38 8.24 10.61
N ASN A 108 5.93 8.71 11.79
CA ASN A 108 5.77 10.14 12.06
C ASN A 108 7.09 10.87 12.36
N GLN A 109 8.19 10.15 12.50
CA GLN A 109 9.54 10.67 12.76
C GLN A 109 10.45 10.54 11.55
N CYS A 110 9.98 9.88 10.48
CA CYS A 110 10.76 9.70 9.28
C CYS A 110 10.76 10.95 8.41
N ASP A 111 11.82 11.09 7.63
CA ASP A 111 11.92 12.09 6.59
C ASP A 111 10.75 11.96 5.62
N TYR A 112 10.17 13.11 5.27
CA TYR A 112 9.01 13.17 4.39
C TYR A 112 9.28 12.49 3.03
N MET A 113 10.51 12.57 2.51
CA MET A 113 10.90 11.90 1.27
C MET A 113 10.76 10.37 1.36
N LEU A 114 11.16 9.77 2.49
CA LEU A 114 10.96 8.35 2.72
C LEU A 114 9.48 8.01 2.69
N ILE A 115 8.64 8.78 3.40
CA ILE A 115 7.19 8.53 3.48
C ILE A 115 6.52 8.61 2.12
N VAL A 116 6.85 9.61 1.30
CA VAL A 116 6.30 9.74 -0.06
C VAL A 116 6.62 8.50 -0.89
N HIS A 117 7.85 8.00 -0.83
CA HIS A 117 8.25 6.81 -1.60
C HIS A 117 7.68 5.51 -1.03
N LEU A 118 7.48 5.41 0.28
CA LEU A 118 6.75 4.29 0.88
C LEU A 118 5.33 4.22 0.33
N ILE A 119 4.63 5.36 0.28
CA ILE A 119 3.26 5.45 -0.25
C ILE A 119 3.23 5.13 -1.75
N GLU A 120 4.16 5.68 -2.53
CA GLU A 120 4.30 5.39 -3.97
C GLU A 120 4.49 3.89 -4.24
N HIS A 121 5.28 3.22 -3.41
CA HIS A 121 5.55 1.79 -3.51
C HIS A 121 4.55 0.92 -2.73
N HIS A 122 3.46 1.53 -2.26
CA HIS A 122 2.33 0.90 -1.58
C HIS A 122 2.71 0.17 -0.29
N PHE A 123 3.75 0.62 0.41
CA PHE A 123 4.03 0.13 1.75
C PHE A 123 2.91 0.49 2.71
N ASP A 124 2.58 -0.44 3.61
CA ASP A 124 1.52 -0.29 4.60
C ASP A 124 1.95 0.62 5.76
N VAL A 125 2.01 1.93 5.52
CA VAL A 125 2.47 2.93 6.50
C VAL A 125 1.46 3.20 7.62
N PHE A 126 0.25 2.64 7.52
CA PHE A 126 -0.82 2.76 8.52
C PHE A 126 -1.12 1.44 9.27
N GLY A 127 -0.39 0.36 8.97
CA GLY A 127 -0.55 -0.93 9.63
C GLY A 127 -1.89 -1.63 9.31
N LEU A 128 -2.48 -1.36 8.16
CA LEU A 128 -3.77 -1.91 7.74
C LEU A 128 -3.73 -3.42 7.53
N ILE A 129 -2.58 -4.02 7.19
CA ILE A 129 -2.43 -5.46 6.99
C ILE A 129 -2.64 -6.20 8.32
N GLU A 130 -1.93 -5.80 9.39
CA GLU A 130 -2.07 -6.42 10.71
C GLU A 130 -3.47 -6.25 11.30
N LYS A 131 -4.13 -5.14 10.97
CA LYS A 131 -5.53 -4.84 11.33
C LYS A 131 -6.55 -5.63 10.52
N GLY A 132 -6.11 -6.40 9.52
CA GLY A 132 -6.98 -7.13 8.60
C GLY A 132 -7.81 -6.22 7.68
N LEU A 133 -7.43 -4.94 7.53
CA LEU A 133 -8.08 -3.96 6.65
C LEU A 133 -7.45 -3.93 5.25
N ALA A 134 -6.24 -4.48 5.07
CA ALA A 134 -5.56 -4.66 3.80
C ALA A 134 -5.18 -6.13 3.56
N ILE A 135 -4.84 -6.47 2.31
CA ILE A 135 -4.25 -7.74 1.91
C ILE A 135 -2.76 -7.50 1.66
N SER A 136 -1.89 -8.35 2.20
CA SER A 136 -0.46 -8.32 1.86
C SER A 136 -0.28 -8.72 0.39
N ILE A 137 0.60 -8.02 -0.33
CA ILE A 137 0.95 -8.36 -1.71
C ILE A 137 1.46 -9.80 -1.86
N HIS A 138 2.04 -10.38 -0.80
CA HIS A 138 2.51 -11.76 -0.78
C HIS A 138 1.39 -12.79 -0.73
N ASP A 139 0.19 -12.39 -0.30
CA ASP A 139 -0.96 -13.28 -0.18
C ASP A 139 -1.85 -13.26 -1.44
N VAL A 140 -1.53 -12.39 -2.40
CA VAL A 140 -2.24 -12.32 -3.68
C VAL A 140 -1.75 -13.46 -4.56
N LYS A 141 -2.63 -14.42 -4.85
CA LYS A 141 -2.34 -15.48 -5.84
C LYS A 141 -2.14 -14.82 -7.20
N GLU A 142 -1.02 -15.12 -7.87
CA GLU A 142 -0.83 -14.75 -9.26
C GLU A 142 -1.99 -15.32 -10.09
N VAL A 143 -2.71 -14.43 -10.79
CA VAL A 143 -3.67 -14.88 -11.81
C VAL A 143 -2.84 -15.45 -12.93
N GLN A 144 -2.83 -16.78 -13.07
CA GLN A 144 -2.36 -17.42 -14.30
C GLN A 144 -3.24 -16.87 -15.44
N ASN A 145 -2.66 -16.02 -16.28
CA ASN A 145 -3.29 -15.62 -17.53
C ASN A 145 -3.36 -16.89 -18.40
N GLY A 146 -4.53 -17.54 -18.39
CA GLY A 146 -4.89 -18.58 -19.36
C GLY A 146 -5.28 -17.99 -20.71
#